data_AF-A0A932NHQ5-F1
#
_entry.id   AF-A0A932NHQ5-F1
#
_cell.length_a   1.000
_cell.length_b   1.000
_cell.length_c   1.000
_cell.angle_alpha   90.00
_cell.angle_beta   90.00
_cell.angle_gamma   90.00
#
_symmetry.space_group_name_H-M   'P 1'
#
loop_
_entity.id
_entity.type
_entity.pdbx_description
1 polymer ?
#
loop_
_entity_poly.entity_id
_entity_poly.type
_entity_poly.pdbx_seq_one_letter_code
_entity_poly.pdbx_strand_id
1 'polypeptide(L)'
;MTKPFLTLAAALCLAAASHAQQPLNVQLGLGRRAVLAQRAGMLFSAQERDVLLANLQDPDAGVRKAALKSLREYVGQSPYVWQSVMAVLNNVNEKDEVRYEAVKTLSRVTKYPEVAALLARYATNPKTPAAFRGIAYKALYGQAAGNPAVTALLLQGTSEKEPSKEGMLGAVWALAQASHYPGVAARLMLIAANHADMDVRVAAVRSLYRGAGRPEVFEALYATAVNGNAAPELRYPAILALSKVKTPAQQEALQLISLRDPNPKMRTAAVMAMDRDDPRIAAYFHMPAMTADGSSVDPLENE
;
A
#
# COMPACT_ATOMS: atom_id res chain seq x y z
N MET A 1 -27.13 12.50 3.76
CA MET A 1 -28.03 11.45 4.32
C MET A 1 -27.17 10.38 4.97
N THR A 2 -27.57 9.98 6.17
CA THR A 2 -26.82 9.23 7.20
C THR A 2 -26.75 7.72 6.96
N LYS A 3 -25.55 7.13 7.13
CA LYS A 3 -25.17 5.82 7.76
C LYS A 3 -23.75 5.42 7.30
N PRO A 4 -22.81 5.14 8.23
CA PRO A 4 -22.70 3.79 8.79
C PRO A 4 -22.31 3.80 10.28
N PHE A 5 -23.27 4.11 11.17
CA PHE A 5 -23.12 3.86 12.62
C PHE A 5 -23.85 2.59 13.07
N LEU A 6 -24.38 1.80 12.12
CA LEU A 6 -25.33 0.73 12.42
C LEU A 6 -24.70 -0.66 12.61
N THR A 7 -23.38 -0.82 12.47
CA THR A 7 -22.74 -2.13 12.66
C THR A 7 -22.17 -2.33 14.07
N LEU A 8 -21.65 -1.30 14.75
CA LEU A 8 -21.13 -1.47 16.12
C LEU A 8 -22.21 -1.32 17.21
N ALA A 9 -23.18 -0.42 17.03
CA ALA A 9 -24.29 -0.28 17.96
C ALA A 9 -25.21 -1.52 17.96
N ALA A 10 -25.38 -2.19 16.81
CA ALA A 10 -26.13 -3.44 16.73
C ALA A 10 -25.40 -4.60 17.44
N ALA A 11 -24.06 -4.65 17.35
CA ALA A 11 -23.25 -5.64 18.08
C ALA A 11 -23.26 -5.40 19.60
N LEU A 12 -23.38 -4.15 20.05
CA LEU A 12 -23.42 -3.78 21.48
C LEU A 12 -24.83 -3.80 22.09
N CYS A 13 -25.89 -3.57 21.32
CA CYS A 13 -27.28 -3.69 21.81
C CYS A 13 -27.68 -5.15 22.07
N LEU A 14 -27.14 -6.11 21.31
CA LEU A 14 -27.32 -7.54 21.58
C LEU A 14 -26.65 -7.99 22.89
N ALA A 15 -25.67 -7.23 23.40
CA ALA A 15 -25.04 -7.47 24.70
C ALA A 15 -25.71 -6.68 25.86
N ALA A 16 -26.44 -5.60 25.57
CA ALA A 16 -27.10 -4.76 26.58
C ALA A 16 -28.54 -5.22 26.91
N ALA A 17 -29.26 -5.82 25.95
CA ALA A 17 -30.60 -6.36 26.20
C ALA A 17 -30.62 -7.52 27.22
N SER A 18 -29.48 -8.14 27.49
CA SER A 18 -29.32 -9.20 28.49
C SER A 18 -29.11 -8.70 29.93
N HIS A 19 -29.07 -7.38 30.17
CA HIS A 19 -28.68 -6.80 31.47
C HIS A 19 -29.68 -5.78 32.05
N ALA A 20 -30.96 -5.87 31.71
CA ALA A 20 -32.03 -4.95 32.14
C ALA A 20 -32.37 -4.95 33.66
N GLN A 21 -31.51 -5.50 34.52
CA GLN A 21 -31.79 -5.69 35.96
C GLN A 21 -30.82 -4.96 36.89
N GLN A 22 -29.95 -4.08 36.39
CA GLN A 22 -28.97 -3.42 37.26
C GLN A 22 -29.48 -2.10 37.90
N PRO A 23 -29.14 -1.84 39.17
CA PRO A 23 -29.72 -0.75 39.97
C PRO A 23 -29.30 0.66 39.52
N LEU A 24 -30.14 1.65 39.83
CA LEU A 24 -30.08 3.07 39.40
C LEU A 24 -28.71 3.76 39.63
N ASN A 25 -27.94 3.28 40.60
CA ASN A 25 -26.60 3.74 40.97
C ASN A 25 -25.59 3.47 39.83
N VAL A 26 -25.80 2.36 39.10
CA VAL A 26 -25.04 2.00 37.89
C VAL A 26 -25.39 2.93 36.73
N GLN A 27 -26.66 3.34 36.62
CA GLN A 27 -27.11 4.30 35.61
C GLN A 27 -26.58 5.72 35.83
N LEU A 28 -26.47 6.18 37.08
CA LEU A 28 -25.84 7.46 37.41
C LEU A 28 -24.31 7.43 37.20
N GLY A 29 -23.67 6.26 37.29
CA GLY A 29 -22.29 6.05 36.85
C GLY A 29 -22.09 6.16 35.34
N LEU A 30 -23.11 5.83 34.54
CA LEU A 30 -23.06 5.94 33.08
C LEU A 30 -23.10 7.39 32.58
N GLY A 31 -23.84 8.27 33.26
CA GLY A 31 -23.84 9.72 32.96
C GLY A 31 -22.48 10.39 33.17
N ARG A 32 -21.74 9.98 34.22
CA ARG A 32 -20.36 10.42 34.48
C ARG A 32 -19.37 9.85 33.47
N ARG A 33 -19.60 8.61 32.99
CA ARG A 33 -18.82 7.97 31.92
C ARG A 33 -19.02 8.62 30.55
N ALA A 34 -20.18 9.19 30.26
CA ALA A 34 -20.43 9.91 29.01
C ALA A 34 -19.69 11.26 28.92
N VAL A 35 -19.57 11.98 30.04
CA VAL A 35 -18.75 13.20 30.11
C VAL A 35 -17.25 12.87 30.15
N LEU A 36 -16.88 11.76 30.77
CA LEU A 36 -15.53 11.19 30.62
C LEU A 36 -15.27 10.67 29.21
N ALA A 37 -16.27 10.20 28.45
CA ALA A 37 -16.13 9.62 27.10
C ALA A 37 -15.53 10.58 26.08
N GLN A 38 -15.79 11.88 26.23
CA GLN A 38 -15.21 12.93 25.39
C GLN A 38 -13.73 13.20 25.71
N ARG A 39 -13.30 12.95 26.97
CA ARG A 39 -11.88 12.83 27.38
C ARG A 39 -11.32 11.41 27.21
N ALA A 40 -12.17 10.40 27.06
CA ALA A 40 -11.82 8.99 27.04
C ALA A 40 -11.63 8.45 25.63
N GLY A 41 -11.86 9.21 24.56
CA GLY A 41 -11.35 8.82 23.24
C GLY A 41 -9.85 8.47 23.29
N MET A 42 -9.06 9.19 24.10
CA MET A 42 -7.64 8.88 24.37
C MET A 42 -7.41 7.74 25.38
N LEU A 43 -8.32 7.55 26.34
CA LEU A 43 -8.19 6.50 27.38
C LEU A 43 -8.61 5.13 26.83
N PHE A 44 -9.68 5.09 26.04
CA PHE A 44 -10.08 3.91 25.27
C PHE A 44 -9.01 3.58 24.25
N SER A 45 -8.45 4.55 23.52
CA SER A 45 -7.36 4.26 22.58
C SER A 45 -6.11 3.69 23.27
N ALA A 46 -5.76 4.18 24.47
CA ALA A 46 -4.61 3.66 25.22
C ALA A 46 -4.88 2.24 25.77
N GLN A 47 -6.04 2.00 26.37
CA GLN A 47 -6.41 0.68 26.89
C GLN A 47 -6.58 -0.34 25.76
N GLU A 48 -7.22 0.04 24.66
CA GLU A 48 -7.33 -0.78 23.45
C GLU A 48 -5.95 -1.14 22.91
N ARG A 49 -5.06 -0.16 22.75
CA ARG A 49 -3.68 -0.38 22.34
C ARG A 49 -2.97 -1.37 23.27
N ASP A 50 -3.11 -1.22 24.58
CA ASP A 50 -2.43 -2.08 25.55
C ASP A 50 -2.97 -3.52 25.51
N VAL A 51 -4.28 -3.71 25.31
CA VAL A 51 -4.89 -5.03 25.06
C VAL A 51 -4.36 -5.63 23.76
N LEU A 52 -4.29 -4.85 22.68
CA LEU A 52 -3.75 -5.32 21.40
C LEU A 52 -2.26 -5.70 21.52
N LEU A 53 -1.47 -4.95 22.30
CA LEU A 53 -0.08 -5.28 22.60
C LEU A 53 0.05 -6.57 23.40
N ALA A 54 -0.83 -6.80 24.39
CA ALA A 54 -0.88 -8.07 25.13
C ALA A 54 -1.23 -9.25 24.20
N ASN A 55 -2.16 -9.06 23.27
CA ASN A 55 -2.56 -10.08 22.29
C ASN A 55 -1.45 -10.46 21.31
N LEU A 56 -0.34 -9.72 21.22
CA LEU A 56 0.85 -10.15 20.48
C LEU A 56 1.53 -11.37 21.10
N GLN A 57 1.19 -11.75 22.33
CA GLN A 57 1.69 -12.94 23.03
C GLN A 57 0.63 -14.05 23.14
N ASP A 58 -0.54 -13.88 22.52
CA ASP A 58 -1.59 -14.89 22.56
C ASP A 58 -1.10 -16.22 21.96
N PRO A 59 -1.41 -17.39 22.53
CA PRO A 59 -1.05 -18.69 21.95
C PRO A 59 -1.55 -18.89 20.50
N ASP A 60 -2.71 -18.33 20.16
CA ASP A 60 -3.31 -18.44 18.84
C ASP A 60 -2.71 -17.42 17.85
N ALA A 61 -2.17 -17.92 16.74
CA ALA A 61 -1.54 -17.08 15.72
C ALA A 61 -2.52 -16.17 14.98
N GLY A 62 -3.79 -16.58 14.86
CA GLY A 62 -4.87 -15.77 14.32
C GLY A 62 -5.16 -14.56 15.20
N VAL A 63 -5.14 -14.71 16.53
CA VAL A 63 -5.26 -13.60 17.48
C VAL A 63 -4.08 -12.65 17.34
N ARG A 64 -2.83 -13.15 17.31
CA ARG A 64 -1.64 -12.32 17.11
C ARG A 64 -1.68 -11.53 15.78
N LYS A 65 -2.09 -12.18 14.69
CA LYS A 65 -2.27 -11.54 13.38
C LYS A 65 -3.35 -10.45 13.41
N ALA A 66 -4.51 -10.73 14.02
CA ALA A 66 -5.58 -9.75 14.16
C ALA A 66 -5.17 -8.55 15.04
N ALA A 67 -4.36 -8.81 16.08
CA ALA A 67 -3.78 -7.78 16.91
C ALA A 67 -2.84 -6.86 16.12
N LEU A 68 -1.91 -7.42 15.35
CA LEU A 68 -1.03 -6.65 14.45
C LEU A 68 -1.83 -5.79 13.47
N LYS A 69 -2.83 -6.37 12.80
CA LYS A 69 -3.71 -5.66 11.87
C LYS A 69 -4.39 -4.45 12.53
N SER A 70 -4.82 -4.61 13.78
CA SER A 70 -5.49 -3.55 14.54
C SER A 70 -4.49 -2.51 15.09
N LEU A 71 -3.27 -2.93 15.44
CA LEU A 71 -2.20 -2.04 15.92
C LEU A 71 -1.74 -1.02 14.88
N ARG A 72 -2.09 -1.18 13.60
CA ARG A 72 -1.78 -0.22 12.52
C ARG A 72 -2.25 1.21 12.80
N GLU A 73 -3.32 1.39 13.54
CA GLU A 73 -3.83 2.72 13.93
C GLU A 73 -3.03 3.34 15.09
N TYR A 74 -2.26 2.51 15.80
CA TYR A 74 -1.51 2.89 17.01
C TYR A 74 0.01 2.85 16.82
N VAL A 75 0.50 2.19 15.76
CA VAL A 75 1.92 1.91 15.54
C VAL A 75 2.79 3.17 15.47
N GLY A 76 2.21 4.31 15.06
CA GLY A 76 2.88 5.61 15.03
C GLY A 76 2.80 6.43 16.31
N GLN A 77 2.05 6.00 17.33
CA GLN A 77 1.77 6.80 18.53
C GLN A 77 2.93 6.81 19.52
N SER A 78 3.72 5.73 19.59
CA SER A 78 4.83 5.61 20.55
C SER A 78 5.89 4.63 20.05
N PRO A 79 7.18 4.85 20.38
CA PRO A 79 8.25 3.89 20.16
C PRO A 79 7.95 2.48 20.64
N TYR A 80 7.31 2.37 21.80
CA TYR A 80 6.98 1.08 22.38
C TYR A 80 6.15 0.21 21.44
N VAL A 81 5.18 0.81 20.72
CA VAL A 81 4.27 0.04 19.85
C VAL A 81 5.00 -0.55 18.66
N TRP A 82 5.75 0.26 17.91
CA TRP A 82 6.49 -0.27 16.75
C TRP A 82 7.65 -1.18 17.19
N GLN A 83 8.23 -0.98 18.37
CA GLN A 83 9.23 -1.89 18.93
C GLN A 83 8.63 -3.27 19.23
N SER A 84 7.41 -3.33 19.79
CA SER A 84 6.70 -4.60 20.00
C SER A 84 6.39 -5.31 18.68
N VAL A 85 5.98 -4.57 17.66
CA VAL A 85 5.76 -5.14 16.31
C VAL A 85 7.07 -5.63 15.69
N MET A 86 8.18 -4.89 15.85
CA MET A 86 9.51 -5.33 15.42
C MET A 86 9.98 -6.60 16.15
N ALA A 87 9.61 -6.78 17.42
CA ALA A 87 9.93 -7.99 18.17
C ALA A 87 9.21 -9.21 17.58
N VAL A 88 7.93 -9.08 17.19
CA VAL A 88 7.18 -10.13 16.49
C VAL A 88 7.84 -10.46 15.14
N LEU A 89 8.22 -9.44 14.36
CA LEU A 89 8.90 -9.63 13.07
C LEU A 89 10.24 -10.39 13.22
N ASN A 90 11.02 -10.08 14.26
CA ASN A 90 12.31 -10.69 14.55
C ASN A 90 12.23 -12.07 15.21
N ASN A 91 11.05 -12.49 15.69
CA ASN A 91 10.88 -13.81 16.26
C ASN A 91 10.97 -14.88 15.16
N VAL A 92 12.08 -15.61 15.14
CA VAL A 92 12.35 -16.67 14.16
C VAL A 92 11.41 -17.88 14.27
N ASN A 93 10.77 -18.06 15.42
CA ASN A 93 9.82 -19.14 15.68
C ASN A 93 8.36 -18.70 15.43
N GLU A 94 8.13 -17.44 15.06
CA GLU A 94 6.81 -16.94 14.72
C GLU A 94 6.38 -17.45 13.34
N LYS A 95 5.08 -17.70 13.17
CA LYS A 95 4.51 -18.12 11.90
C LYS A 95 4.66 -17.03 10.85
N ASP A 96 4.93 -17.45 9.62
CA ASP A 96 5.16 -16.54 8.50
C ASP A 96 3.97 -15.59 8.30
N GLU A 97 2.72 -16.04 8.38
CA GLU A 97 1.55 -15.16 8.21
C GLU A 97 1.46 -14.03 9.25
N VAL A 98 1.99 -14.24 10.46
CA VAL A 98 2.05 -13.22 11.51
C VAL A 98 3.20 -12.26 11.24
N ARG A 99 4.37 -12.77 10.81
CA ARG A 99 5.52 -11.94 10.43
C ARG A 99 5.24 -11.08 9.20
N TYR A 100 4.50 -11.60 8.21
CA TYR A 100 4.00 -10.85 7.06
C TYR A 100 3.11 -9.68 7.50
N GLU A 101 2.20 -9.93 8.44
CA GLU A 101 1.32 -8.90 8.99
C GLU A 101 2.10 -7.84 9.79
N ALA A 102 3.18 -8.24 10.48
CA ALA A 102 4.07 -7.32 11.17
C ALA A 102 4.79 -6.39 10.19
N VAL A 103 5.25 -6.89 9.03
CA VAL A 103 5.83 -6.07 7.95
C VAL A 103 4.82 -5.02 7.45
N LYS A 104 3.59 -5.44 7.15
CA LYS A 104 2.51 -4.51 6.73
C LYS A 104 2.20 -3.46 7.79
N THR A 105 2.24 -3.85 9.06
CA THR A 105 2.00 -2.94 10.17
C THR A 105 3.11 -1.90 10.30
N LEU A 106 4.36 -2.31 10.11
CA LEU A 106 5.53 -1.43 10.17
C LEU A 106 5.68 -0.50 8.97
N SER A 107 5.08 -0.80 7.81
CA SER A 107 5.20 0.05 6.61
C SER A 107 4.70 1.48 6.88
N ARG A 108 3.68 1.63 7.73
CA ARG A 108 3.10 2.92 8.15
C ARG A 108 4.06 3.83 8.91
N VAL A 109 5.15 3.29 9.44
CA VAL A 109 6.08 4.01 10.31
C VAL A 109 7.53 3.89 9.85
N THR A 110 7.74 3.63 8.57
CA THR A 110 9.05 3.61 7.90
C THR A 110 9.83 4.94 7.97
N LYS A 111 9.17 6.04 8.36
CA LYS A 111 9.86 7.30 8.69
C LYS A 111 10.82 7.18 9.88
N TYR A 112 10.64 6.18 10.76
CA TYR A 112 11.58 5.89 11.83
C TYR A 112 12.75 5.07 11.27
N PRO A 113 14.01 5.53 11.40
CA PRO A 113 15.17 4.88 10.79
C PRO A 113 15.35 3.41 11.20
N GLU A 114 15.04 3.05 12.45
CA GLU A 114 15.15 1.69 12.97
C GLU A 114 14.19 0.73 12.27
N VAL A 115 12.98 1.20 11.98
CA VAL A 115 11.98 0.43 11.24
C VAL A 115 12.42 0.26 9.79
N ALA A 116 12.82 1.35 9.12
CA ALA A 116 13.32 1.29 7.75
C ALA A 116 14.55 0.38 7.63
N ALA A 117 15.50 0.47 8.56
CA ALA A 117 16.71 -0.35 8.58
C ALA A 117 16.38 -1.83 8.78
N LEU A 118 15.42 -2.17 9.65
CA LEU A 118 14.99 -3.55 9.83
C LEU A 118 14.36 -4.12 8.55
N LEU A 119 13.44 -3.37 7.93
CA LEU A 119 12.79 -3.79 6.69
C LEU A 119 13.80 -3.91 5.54
N ALA A 120 14.73 -2.97 5.42
CA ALA A 120 15.85 -3.02 4.48
C ALA A 120 16.72 -4.27 4.67
N ARG A 121 16.99 -4.66 5.91
CA ARG A 121 17.74 -5.89 6.22
C ARG A 121 17.00 -7.13 5.73
N TYR A 122 15.69 -7.24 5.95
CA TYR A 122 14.91 -8.35 5.41
C TYR A 122 14.83 -8.32 3.88
N ALA A 123 14.68 -7.14 3.29
CA ALA A 123 14.60 -6.97 1.84
C ALA A 123 15.88 -7.40 1.12
N THR A 124 17.05 -7.19 1.74
CA THR A 124 18.36 -7.40 1.10
C THR A 124 19.11 -8.66 1.57
N ASN A 125 18.63 -9.34 2.61
CA ASN A 125 19.27 -10.55 3.10
C ASN A 125 18.93 -11.75 2.19
N PRO A 126 19.91 -12.37 1.51
CA PRO A 126 19.65 -13.49 0.60
C PRO A 126 19.10 -14.74 1.31
N LYS A 127 19.25 -14.85 2.63
CA LYS A 127 18.66 -15.94 3.44
C LYS A 127 17.18 -15.72 3.75
N THR A 128 16.65 -14.51 3.56
CA THR A 128 15.23 -14.24 3.73
C THR A 128 14.47 -14.80 2.52
N PRO A 129 13.37 -15.55 2.70
CA PRO A 129 12.60 -16.11 1.59
C PRO A 129 12.20 -15.05 0.56
N ALA A 130 12.19 -15.40 -0.73
CA ALA A 130 11.96 -14.47 -1.84
C ALA A 130 10.67 -13.65 -1.68
N ALA A 131 9.55 -14.30 -1.37
CA ALA A 131 8.26 -13.63 -1.10
C ALA A 131 8.35 -12.63 0.07
N PHE A 132 9.12 -12.97 1.11
CA PHE A 132 9.35 -12.11 2.26
C PHE A 132 10.24 -10.91 1.94
N ARG A 133 11.22 -11.06 1.04
CA ARG A 133 11.98 -9.92 0.50
C ARG A 133 11.07 -8.99 -0.30
N GLY A 134 10.22 -9.55 -1.15
CA GLY A 134 9.26 -8.80 -1.95
C GLY A 134 8.37 -7.88 -1.11
N ILE A 135 7.74 -8.41 -0.05
CA ILE A 135 6.92 -7.59 0.84
C ILE A 135 7.75 -6.57 1.64
N ALA A 136 8.97 -6.92 2.06
CA ALA A 136 9.84 -6.00 2.79
C ALA A 136 10.27 -4.81 1.91
N TYR A 137 10.55 -5.05 0.62
CA TYR A 137 10.75 -3.96 -0.35
C TYR A 137 9.49 -3.11 -0.49
N LYS A 138 8.31 -3.71 -0.68
CA LYS A 138 7.05 -2.95 -0.79
C LYS A 138 6.76 -2.10 0.45
N ALA A 139 7.07 -2.61 1.65
CA ALA A 139 6.89 -1.86 2.90
C ALA A 139 7.72 -0.57 2.96
N LEU A 140 8.80 -0.46 2.19
CA LEU A 140 9.62 0.75 2.09
C LEU A 140 9.05 1.82 1.13
N TYR A 141 7.93 1.56 0.46
CA TYR A 141 7.27 2.46 -0.49
C TYR A 141 7.12 3.89 0.04
N GLY A 142 6.64 4.04 1.28
CA GLY A 142 6.42 5.35 1.90
C GLY A 142 7.68 6.22 2.01
N GLN A 143 8.87 5.61 2.01
CA GLN A 143 10.16 6.30 2.08
C GLN A 143 10.90 6.35 0.75
N ALA A 144 10.42 5.68 -0.29
CA ALA A 144 11.13 5.56 -1.57
C ALA A 144 11.44 6.92 -2.21
N ALA A 145 10.61 7.94 -2.00
CA ALA A 145 10.82 9.30 -2.50
C ALA A 145 11.53 10.23 -1.49
N GLY A 146 11.33 10.01 -0.18
CA GLY A 146 11.78 10.93 0.87
C GLY A 146 13.11 10.57 1.52
N ASN A 147 13.63 9.36 1.29
CA ASN A 147 14.86 8.87 1.91
C ASN A 147 15.81 8.32 0.84
N PRO A 148 16.89 9.05 0.49
CA PRO A 148 17.84 8.64 -0.55
C PRO A 148 18.48 7.26 -0.32
N ALA A 149 18.71 6.86 0.94
CA ALA A 149 19.26 5.55 1.26
C ALA A 149 18.27 4.42 0.91
N VAL A 150 16.98 4.65 1.19
CA VAL A 150 15.92 3.73 0.78
C VAL A 150 15.79 3.71 -0.74
N THR A 151 15.79 4.86 -1.42
CA THR A 151 15.76 4.92 -2.90
C THR A 151 16.92 4.13 -3.52
N ALA A 152 18.14 4.31 -3.02
CA ALA A 152 19.32 3.61 -3.50
C ALA A 152 19.23 2.10 -3.30
N LEU A 153 18.73 1.66 -2.14
CA LEU A 153 18.49 0.25 -1.84
C LEU A 153 17.43 -0.36 -2.78
N LEU A 154 16.34 0.35 -3.05
CA LEU A 154 15.31 -0.11 -3.96
C LEU A 154 15.84 -0.19 -5.40
N LEU A 155 16.63 0.79 -5.85
CA LEU A 155 17.31 0.73 -7.15
C LEU A 155 18.23 -0.49 -7.24
N GLN A 156 18.99 -0.79 -6.18
CA GLN A 156 19.80 -2.02 -6.12
C GLN A 156 18.92 -3.29 -6.19
N GLY A 157 17.76 -3.30 -5.53
CA GLY A 157 16.78 -4.38 -5.59
C GLY A 157 16.15 -4.59 -6.98
N THR A 158 16.34 -3.65 -7.91
CA THR A 158 15.94 -3.83 -9.31
C THR A 158 17.06 -4.33 -10.22
N SER A 159 18.25 -4.60 -9.69
CA SER A 159 19.41 -5.09 -10.44
C SER A 159 19.56 -6.60 -10.37
N GLU A 160 20.49 -7.15 -11.15
CA GLU A 160 20.86 -8.58 -11.13
C GLU A 160 21.32 -9.07 -9.74
N LYS A 161 21.62 -8.16 -8.81
CA LYS A 161 21.93 -8.48 -7.42
C LYS A 161 20.73 -8.99 -6.62
N GLU A 162 19.50 -8.75 -7.07
CA GLU A 162 18.31 -9.36 -6.47
C GLU A 162 18.03 -10.68 -7.21
N PRO A 163 18.24 -11.84 -6.56
CA PRO A 163 18.22 -13.14 -7.25
C PRO A 163 16.80 -13.67 -7.49
N SER A 164 15.77 -13.05 -6.93
CA SER A 164 14.38 -13.51 -7.08
C SER A 164 13.50 -12.51 -7.84
N LYS A 165 12.58 -13.06 -8.63
CA LYS A 165 11.53 -12.28 -9.30
C LYS A 165 10.65 -11.57 -8.27
N GLU A 166 10.32 -12.20 -7.16
CA GLU A 166 9.45 -11.64 -6.11
C GLU A 166 10.08 -10.44 -5.43
N GLY A 167 11.37 -10.53 -5.08
CA GLY A 167 12.13 -9.40 -4.53
C GLY A 167 12.22 -8.24 -5.52
N MET A 168 12.55 -8.53 -6.78
CA MET A 168 12.64 -7.51 -7.83
C MET A 168 11.29 -6.82 -8.07
N LEU A 169 10.20 -7.57 -8.16
CA LEU A 169 8.85 -7.01 -8.29
C LEU A 169 8.51 -6.12 -7.09
N GLY A 170 8.87 -6.52 -5.87
CA GLY A 170 8.70 -5.69 -4.68
C GLY A 170 9.46 -4.36 -4.75
N ALA A 171 10.72 -4.39 -5.22
CA ALA A 171 11.54 -3.19 -5.38
C ALA A 171 11.01 -2.27 -6.50
N VAL A 172 10.66 -2.82 -7.66
CA VAL A 172 10.05 -2.07 -8.78
C VAL A 172 8.74 -1.42 -8.35
N TRP A 173 7.90 -2.14 -7.61
CA TRP A 173 6.64 -1.65 -7.07
C TRP A 173 6.86 -0.48 -6.09
N ALA A 174 7.80 -0.62 -5.16
CA ALA A 174 8.10 0.42 -4.16
C ALA A 174 8.63 1.72 -4.80
N LEU A 175 9.40 1.60 -5.89
CA LEU A 175 9.91 2.74 -6.64
C LEU A 175 8.82 3.57 -7.33
N ALA A 176 7.58 3.09 -7.42
CA ALA A 176 6.47 3.87 -7.98
C ALA A 176 6.30 5.22 -7.27
N GLN A 177 6.46 5.27 -5.95
CA GLN A 177 6.38 6.51 -5.17
C GLN A 177 7.46 7.54 -5.59
N ALA A 178 8.61 7.07 -6.08
CA ALA A 178 9.77 7.86 -6.45
C ALA A 178 9.95 8.05 -7.97
N SER A 179 9.00 7.60 -8.80
CA SER A 179 9.15 7.56 -10.25
C SER A 179 9.22 8.93 -10.93
N HIS A 180 8.98 10.02 -10.19
CA HIS A 180 9.16 11.40 -10.65
C HIS A 180 10.62 11.89 -10.51
N TYR A 181 11.50 11.13 -9.87
CA TYR A 181 12.94 11.42 -9.88
C TYR A 181 13.59 10.87 -11.17
N PRO A 182 14.46 11.65 -11.86
CA PRO A 182 15.01 11.26 -13.16
C PRO A 182 15.72 9.90 -13.15
N GLY A 183 16.55 9.62 -12.14
CA GLY A 183 17.27 8.35 -12.04
C GLY A 183 16.35 7.13 -11.84
N VAL A 184 15.27 7.31 -11.07
CA VAL A 184 14.26 6.26 -10.86
C VAL A 184 13.44 6.04 -12.13
N ALA A 185 12.98 7.13 -12.76
CA ALA A 185 12.26 7.08 -14.04
C ALA A 185 13.09 6.36 -15.11
N ALA A 186 14.36 6.74 -15.28
CA ALA A 186 15.27 6.12 -16.23
C ALA A 186 15.44 4.62 -15.96
N ARG A 187 15.59 4.21 -14.69
CA ARG A 187 15.69 2.80 -14.32
C ARG A 187 14.42 2.03 -14.65
N LEU A 188 13.25 2.55 -14.31
CA LEU A 188 11.97 1.90 -14.59
C LEU A 188 11.70 1.81 -16.11
N MET A 189 12.02 2.84 -16.88
CA MET A 189 11.92 2.80 -18.35
C MET A 189 12.85 1.73 -18.95
N LEU A 190 14.09 1.61 -18.45
CA LEU A 190 15.03 0.58 -18.88
C LEU A 190 14.48 -0.82 -18.63
N ILE A 191 13.88 -1.06 -17.45
CA ILE A 191 13.26 -2.34 -17.09
C ILE A 191 12.05 -2.62 -17.99
N ALA A 192 11.16 -1.65 -18.17
CA ALA A 192 9.98 -1.78 -19.03
C ALA A 192 10.35 -2.12 -20.49
N ALA A 193 11.44 -1.54 -21.01
CA ALA A 193 11.91 -1.77 -22.37
C ALA A 193 12.56 -3.15 -22.53
N ASN A 194 13.44 -3.55 -21.61
CA ASN A 194 14.46 -4.57 -21.89
C ASN A 194 14.42 -5.81 -20.99
N HIS A 195 13.64 -5.82 -19.90
CA HIS A 195 13.66 -6.96 -18.99
C HIS A 195 13.10 -8.23 -19.66
N ALA A 196 13.72 -9.39 -19.44
CA ALA A 196 13.32 -10.63 -20.10
C ALA A 196 11.92 -11.14 -19.66
N ASP A 197 11.60 -10.95 -18.38
CA ASP A 197 10.31 -11.35 -17.80
C ASP A 197 9.23 -10.26 -18.01
N MET A 198 8.10 -10.65 -18.62
CA MET A 198 7.00 -9.73 -18.95
C MET A 198 6.35 -9.12 -17.71
N ASP A 199 6.21 -9.86 -16.61
CA ASP A 199 5.55 -9.34 -15.40
C ASP A 199 6.37 -8.21 -14.78
N VAL A 200 7.70 -8.33 -14.82
CA VAL A 200 8.62 -7.29 -14.36
C VAL A 200 8.54 -6.05 -15.25
N ARG A 201 8.41 -6.22 -16.57
CA ARG A 201 8.19 -5.11 -17.50
C ARG A 201 6.88 -4.39 -17.21
N VAL A 202 5.79 -5.14 -17.04
CA VAL A 202 4.46 -4.61 -16.72
C VAL A 202 4.48 -3.85 -15.38
N ALA A 203 5.12 -4.42 -14.35
CA ALA A 203 5.30 -3.76 -13.07
C ALA A 203 6.05 -2.43 -13.22
N ALA A 204 7.10 -2.37 -14.04
CA ALA A 204 7.83 -1.14 -14.29
C ALA A 204 6.98 -0.07 -15.00
N VAL A 205 6.18 -0.46 -16.01
CA VAL A 205 5.22 0.46 -16.67
C VAL A 205 4.21 1.01 -15.65
N ARG A 206 3.67 0.15 -14.77
CA ARG A 206 2.75 0.59 -13.71
C ARG A 206 3.43 1.57 -12.74
N SER A 207 4.66 1.28 -12.33
CA SER A 207 5.42 2.14 -11.43
C SER A 207 5.78 3.50 -12.05
N LEU A 208 5.77 3.65 -13.37
CA LEU A 208 6.05 4.94 -14.03
C LEU A 208 4.90 5.96 -13.89
N TYR A 209 3.70 5.56 -13.46
CA TYR A 209 2.51 6.42 -13.46
C TYR A 209 2.69 7.79 -12.82
N ARG A 210 3.29 7.87 -11.62
CA ARG A 210 3.53 9.16 -10.94
C ARG A 210 4.53 10.04 -11.69
N GLY A 211 5.41 9.42 -12.46
CA GLY A 211 6.47 10.04 -13.26
C GLY A 211 5.99 10.46 -14.65
N ALA A 212 4.77 10.07 -15.06
CA ALA A 212 4.25 10.35 -16.40
C ALA A 212 4.10 11.85 -16.72
N GLY A 213 4.15 12.73 -15.71
CA GLY A 213 4.25 14.18 -15.94
C GLY A 213 5.60 14.64 -16.51
N ARG A 214 6.63 13.79 -16.51
CA ARG A 214 7.93 14.09 -17.10
C ARG A 214 7.90 13.79 -18.60
N PRO A 215 8.42 14.67 -19.46
CA PRO A 215 8.35 14.48 -20.91
C PRO A 215 8.86 13.12 -21.38
N GLU A 216 10.04 12.68 -20.91
CA GLU A 216 10.62 11.41 -21.33
C GLU A 216 9.79 10.18 -20.91
N VAL A 217 9.11 10.25 -19.76
CA VAL A 217 8.23 9.18 -19.30
C VAL A 217 6.93 9.19 -20.10
N PHE A 218 6.36 10.37 -20.32
CA PHE A 218 5.18 10.53 -21.17
C PHE A 218 5.43 9.96 -22.57
N GLU A 219 6.53 10.34 -23.21
CA GLU A 219 6.89 9.88 -24.55
C GLU A 219 7.04 8.35 -24.61
N ALA A 220 7.70 7.73 -23.63
CA ALA A 220 7.84 6.28 -23.57
C ALA A 220 6.49 5.55 -23.40
N LEU A 221 5.61 6.06 -22.53
CA LEU A 221 4.27 5.52 -22.32
C LEU A 221 3.40 5.74 -23.56
N TYR A 222 3.45 6.93 -24.17
CA TYR A 222 2.71 7.27 -25.37
C TYR A 222 3.11 6.35 -26.53
N ALA A 223 4.40 6.21 -26.80
CA ALA A 223 4.92 5.32 -27.84
C ALA A 223 4.44 3.87 -27.63
N THR A 224 4.43 3.39 -26.39
CA THR A 224 3.92 2.05 -26.07
C THR A 224 2.41 1.94 -26.28
N ALA A 225 1.63 2.95 -25.87
CA ALA A 225 0.18 2.96 -25.97
C ALA A 225 -0.31 2.93 -27.43
N VAL A 226 0.30 3.74 -28.30
CA VAL A 226 -0.12 3.88 -29.70
C VAL A 226 0.47 2.80 -30.63
N ASN A 227 1.51 2.09 -30.19
CA ASN A 227 2.10 1.00 -30.98
C ASN A 227 1.17 -0.23 -30.99
N GLY A 228 0.38 -0.40 -32.06
CA GLY A 228 -0.53 -1.52 -32.25
C GLY A 228 0.12 -2.91 -32.17
N ASN A 229 1.42 -3.00 -32.42
CA ASN A 229 2.19 -4.26 -32.38
C ASN A 229 2.82 -4.54 -31.00
N ALA A 230 2.77 -3.60 -30.06
CA ALA A 230 3.28 -3.84 -28.71
C ALA A 230 2.41 -4.89 -27.98
N ALA A 231 3.05 -5.64 -27.09
CA ALA A 231 2.37 -6.66 -26.28
C ALA A 231 1.17 -6.05 -25.53
N PRO A 232 -0.05 -6.64 -25.61
CA PRO A 232 -1.24 -6.11 -24.95
C PRO A 232 -1.07 -5.85 -23.45
N GLU A 233 -0.22 -6.64 -22.78
CA GLU A 233 0.13 -6.53 -21.37
C GLU A 233 0.85 -5.22 -21.04
N LEU A 234 1.63 -4.67 -21.98
CA LEU A 234 2.33 -3.39 -21.83
C LEU A 234 1.49 -2.22 -22.36
N ARG A 235 0.72 -2.44 -23.42
CA ARG A 235 -0.17 -1.42 -23.99
C ARG A 235 -1.24 -1.00 -22.99
N TYR A 236 -1.87 -1.95 -22.30
CA TYR A 236 -2.92 -1.66 -21.33
C TYR A 236 -2.51 -0.67 -20.22
N PRO A 237 -1.45 -0.93 -19.42
CA PRO A 237 -0.98 0.03 -18.42
C PRO A 237 -0.47 1.33 -19.05
N ALA A 238 0.13 1.29 -20.24
CA ALA A 238 0.59 2.50 -20.92
C ALA A 238 -0.59 3.43 -21.28
N ILE A 239 -1.67 2.88 -21.85
CA ILE A 239 -2.90 3.63 -22.18
C ILE A 239 -3.51 4.23 -20.92
N LEU A 240 -3.66 3.44 -19.85
CA LEU A 240 -4.20 3.95 -18.59
C LEU A 240 -3.32 5.05 -17.99
N ALA A 241 -2.00 4.95 -18.13
CA ALA A 241 -1.07 5.93 -17.56
C ALA A 241 -1.13 7.29 -18.28
N LEU A 242 -1.61 7.32 -19.53
CA LEU A 242 -1.85 8.58 -20.23
C LEU A 242 -2.90 9.46 -19.54
N SER A 243 -3.77 8.92 -18.70
CA SER A 243 -4.73 9.72 -17.91
C SER A 243 -4.05 10.71 -16.95
N LYS A 244 -2.78 10.47 -16.61
CA LYS A 244 -2.02 11.31 -15.69
C LYS A 244 -1.78 12.72 -16.21
N VAL A 245 -1.67 12.89 -17.52
CA VAL A 245 -1.34 14.15 -18.18
C VAL A 245 -2.45 14.50 -19.17
N LYS A 246 -2.81 15.79 -19.25
CA LYS A 246 -3.79 16.29 -20.22
C LYS A 246 -3.07 17.10 -21.29
N THR A 247 -2.85 16.49 -22.45
CA THR A 247 -2.28 17.16 -23.63
C THR A 247 -3.16 16.88 -24.86
N PRO A 248 -3.12 17.74 -25.90
CA PRO A 248 -3.85 17.47 -27.15
C PRO A 248 -3.47 16.12 -27.78
N ALA A 249 -2.18 15.78 -27.81
CA ALA A 249 -1.70 14.51 -28.34
C ALA A 249 -2.24 13.31 -27.54
N GLN A 250 -2.28 13.42 -26.21
CA GLN A 250 -2.89 12.40 -25.35
C GLN A 250 -4.38 12.21 -25.66
N GLN A 251 -5.13 13.31 -25.80
CA GLN A 251 -6.56 13.24 -26.09
C GLN A 251 -6.83 12.60 -27.46
N GLU A 252 -6.08 12.99 -28.48
CA GLU A 252 -6.19 12.42 -29.82
C GLU A 252 -5.87 10.92 -29.80
N ALA A 253 -4.78 10.50 -29.16
CA ALA A 253 -4.41 9.10 -29.05
C ALA A 253 -5.48 8.26 -28.34
N LEU A 254 -6.02 8.74 -27.20
CA LEU A 254 -7.09 8.03 -26.51
C LEU A 254 -8.36 7.95 -27.35
N GLN A 255 -8.73 9.01 -28.08
CA GLN A 255 -9.88 8.99 -28.99
C GLN A 255 -9.69 7.95 -30.10
N LEU A 256 -8.54 7.97 -30.78
CA LEU A 256 -8.22 7.02 -31.84
C LEU A 256 -8.25 5.57 -31.32
N ILE A 257 -7.60 5.30 -30.18
CA ILE A 257 -7.59 3.97 -29.58
C ILE A 257 -9.02 3.54 -29.21
N SER A 258 -9.82 4.40 -28.58
CA SER A 258 -11.19 4.08 -28.18
C SER A 258 -12.11 3.71 -29.35
N LEU A 259 -11.87 4.30 -30.53
CA LEU A 259 -12.72 4.11 -31.72
C LEU A 259 -12.21 3.01 -32.66
N ARG A 260 -10.89 2.81 -32.73
CA ARG A 260 -10.25 2.06 -33.83
C ARG A 260 -9.39 0.89 -33.38
N ASP A 261 -9.01 0.79 -32.11
CA ASP A 261 -8.14 -0.31 -31.68
C ASP A 261 -8.85 -1.66 -31.87
N PRO A 262 -8.22 -2.65 -32.53
CA PRO A 262 -8.84 -3.95 -32.77
C PRO A 262 -9.16 -4.68 -31.46
N ASN A 263 -8.36 -4.48 -30.41
CA ASN A 263 -8.54 -5.13 -29.14
C ASN A 263 -9.56 -4.38 -28.25
N PRO A 264 -10.71 -5.00 -27.89
CA PRO A 264 -11.75 -4.36 -27.07
C PRO A 264 -11.24 -3.91 -25.70
N LYS A 265 -10.22 -4.59 -25.15
CA LYS A 265 -9.59 -4.22 -23.88
C LYS A 265 -8.85 -2.88 -23.98
N MET A 266 -8.19 -2.61 -25.10
CA MET A 266 -7.52 -1.32 -25.32
C MET A 266 -8.52 -0.18 -25.54
N ARG A 267 -9.62 -0.45 -26.25
CA ARG A 267 -10.72 0.53 -26.39
C ARG A 267 -11.29 0.93 -25.03
N THR A 268 -11.58 -0.07 -24.18
CA THR A 268 -12.09 0.14 -22.82
C THR A 268 -11.08 0.91 -21.96
N ALA A 269 -9.79 0.54 -22.01
CA ALA A 269 -8.74 1.25 -21.29
C ALA A 269 -8.64 2.71 -21.72
N ALA A 270 -8.80 3.01 -23.02
CA ALA A 270 -8.75 4.38 -23.51
C ALA A 270 -9.93 5.21 -23.03
N VAL A 271 -11.16 4.66 -23.06
CA VAL A 271 -12.34 5.33 -22.49
C VAL A 271 -12.16 5.59 -21.00
N MET A 272 -11.63 4.62 -20.23
CA MET A 272 -11.30 4.82 -18.82
C MET A 272 -10.27 5.95 -18.65
N ALA A 273 -9.20 5.95 -19.44
CA ALA A 273 -8.12 6.93 -19.33
C ALA A 273 -8.54 8.37 -19.72
N MET A 274 -9.67 8.55 -20.41
CA MET A 274 -10.25 9.88 -20.66
C MET A 274 -10.80 10.51 -19.38
N ASP A 275 -11.24 9.69 -18.41
CA ASP A 275 -11.60 10.13 -17.07
C ASP A 275 -10.40 9.96 -16.12
N ARG A 276 -9.68 11.06 -15.89
CA ARG A 276 -8.52 11.09 -15.01
C ARG A 276 -8.84 10.69 -13.58
N ASP A 277 -10.06 10.97 -13.12
CA ASP A 277 -10.46 10.77 -11.72
C ASP A 277 -11.15 9.42 -11.52
N ASP A 278 -11.13 8.54 -12.54
CA ASP A 278 -11.65 7.18 -12.43
C ASP A 278 -10.93 6.42 -11.29
N PRO A 279 -11.64 6.00 -10.24
CA PRO A 279 -11.04 5.36 -9.07
C PRO A 279 -10.33 4.04 -9.41
N ARG A 280 -10.71 3.40 -10.53
CA ARG A 280 -10.06 2.16 -11.02
C ARG A 280 -8.63 2.43 -11.49
N ILE A 281 -8.34 3.62 -12.01
CA ILE A 281 -6.99 4.02 -12.43
C ILE A 281 -6.09 4.17 -11.22
N ALA A 282 -6.55 4.89 -10.19
CA ALA A 282 -5.81 5.06 -8.96
C ALA A 282 -5.46 3.72 -8.30
N ALA A 283 -6.46 2.82 -8.19
CA ALA A 283 -6.26 1.46 -7.66
C ALA A 283 -5.25 0.64 -8.49
N TYR A 284 -5.27 0.79 -9.82
CA TYR A 284 -4.38 0.04 -10.71
C TYR A 284 -2.89 0.44 -10.57
N PHE A 285 -2.60 1.71 -10.30
CA PHE A 285 -1.25 2.28 -10.24
C PHE A 285 -0.68 2.47 -8.84
N HIS A 286 -1.13 1.66 -7.87
CA HIS A 286 -0.60 1.69 -6.49
C HIS A 286 -0.74 3.08 -5.84
N MET A 287 -1.78 3.83 -6.23
CA MET A 287 -2.06 5.11 -5.59
C MET A 287 -2.76 4.84 -4.26
N PRO A 288 -2.37 5.53 -3.18
CA PRO A 288 -3.08 5.45 -1.92
C PRO A 288 -4.53 5.82 -2.12
N ALA A 289 -5.44 5.00 -1.60
CA ALA A 289 -6.85 5.33 -1.58
C ALA A 289 -7.10 6.38 -0.48
N MET A 290 -7.81 7.45 -0.80
CA MET A 290 -8.28 8.38 0.21
C MET A 290 -9.58 7.85 0.81
N THR A 291 -9.66 7.81 2.13
CA THR A 291 -10.88 7.47 2.85
C THR A 291 -11.78 8.72 2.98
N ALA A 292 -13.03 8.52 3.43
CA ALA A 292 -13.99 9.61 3.63
C ALA A 292 -13.56 10.63 4.70
N ASP A 293 -12.64 10.27 5.59
CA ASP A 293 -12.09 11.18 6.62
C ASP A 293 -10.82 11.91 6.17
N GLY A 294 -10.38 11.69 4.93
CA GLY A 294 -9.17 12.30 4.37
C GLY A 294 -7.87 11.57 4.71
N SER A 295 -7.91 10.45 5.43
CA SER A 295 -6.74 9.58 5.62
C SER A 295 -6.40 8.80 4.35
N SER A 296 -5.12 8.49 4.20
CA SER A 296 -4.57 7.77 3.05
C SER A 296 -4.31 6.32 3.44
N VAL A 297 -4.92 5.37 2.73
CA VAL A 297 -4.66 3.93 2.89
C VAL A 297 -3.35 3.56 2.19
N ASP A 298 -2.43 2.93 2.92
CA ASP A 298 -1.16 2.44 2.36
C ASP A 298 -1.45 1.48 1.18
N PRO A 299 -0.89 1.69 -0.02
CA PRO A 299 -1.10 0.80 -1.17
C PRO A 299 -0.73 -0.66 -0.90
N LEU A 300 0.15 -0.93 0.08
CA LEU A 300 0.51 -2.30 0.50
C LEU A 300 -0.66 -3.10 1.07
N GLU A 301 -1.74 -2.43 1.49
CA GLU A 301 -2.93 -3.08 2.04
C GLU A 301 -3.66 -3.97 1.03
N ASN A 302 -3.50 -3.66 -0.25
CA ASN A 302 -4.15 -4.38 -1.36
C ASN A 302 -3.27 -5.45 -2.00
N GLU A 303 -2.10 -5.75 -1.41
CA GLU A 303 -1.11 -6.71 -1.89
C GLU A 303 -1.01 -7.94 -0.97
#